data_AF-A0A2D6F211-F1
#
_entry.id   AF-A0A2D6F211-F1
#
_cell.length_a   1.000
_cell.length_b   1.000
_cell.length_c   1.000
_cell.angle_alpha   90.00
_cell.angle_beta   90.00
_cell.angle_gamma   90.00
#
_symmetry.space_group_name_H-M   'P 1'
#
loop_
_entity.id
_entity.type
_entity.pdbx_description
1 polymer ?
#
loop_
_entity_poly.entity_id
_entity_poly.type
_entity_poly.pdbx_seq_one_letter_code
_entity_poly.pdbx_strand_id
1 'polypeptide(L)'
;MGFLDHSTNNIILDAVLTDAGRRALARNDGSFSIFKFAFSDEEVDYGHIVNFGRTVGKEKIEKNTPILEASTQGNLAQKYRLRSVNNDSLTRLPIISLETDLTSNILSLSRSGTNTTSPTNKLIRLSQVIQGAGTMDPDLTDFSFRIVMDNLFLTIAGRVPDSVDENNIATYTIEADPTITSQNTSSLSMTIVCRSASDDLFTSYKQVGTDIVEKICSISGINSGAFMSFRIQIV
;
A
#
# COMPACT_ATOMS: atom_id res chain seq x y z
N MET A 1 12.82 -1.67 15.05
CA MET A 1 13.02 -1.98 16.48
C MET A 1 13.89 -3.21 16.54
N GLY A 2 14.87 -3.25 17.44
CA GLY A 2 15.72 -4.41 17.67
C GLY A 2 15.25 -5.22 18.87
N PHE A 3 15.45 -6.53 18.84
CA PHE A 3 15.17 -7.44 19.95
C PHE A 3 16.46 -7.73 20.71
N LEU A 4 16.46 -7.50 22.03
CA LEU A 4 17.54 -7.90 22.93
C LEU A 4 17.08 -9.09 23.77
N ASP A 5 17.69 -10.25 23.56
CA ASP A 5 17.36 -11.46 24.33
C ASP A 5 17.83 -11.31 25.79
N HIS A 6 16.87 -11.36 26.72
CA HIS A 6 17.13 -11.46 28.15
C HIS A 6 16.27 -12.59 28.74
N SER A 7 16.82 -13.79 28.66
CA SER A 7 16.18 -15.11 28.72
C SER A 7 15.44 -15.52 30.00
N THR A 8 14.89 -14.62 30.84
CA THR A 8 14.18 -15.07 32.05
C THR A 8 12.99 -14.25 32.55
N ASN A 9 12.76 -13.00 32.15
CA ASN A 9 11.53 -12.31 32.60
C ASN A 9 11.12 -11.05 31.83
N ASN A 10 12.03 -10.40 31.10
CA ASN A 10 11.76 -9.11 30.47
C ASN A 10 12.13 -9.16 28.98
N ILE A 11 11.20 -8.70 28.14
CA ILE A 11 11.48 -8.38 26.74
C ILE A 11 12.00 -6.94 26.71
N ILE A 12 13.25 -6.74 26.34
CA ILE A 12 13.83 -5.41 26.12
C ILE A 12 13.78 -5.11 24.63
N LEU A 13 13.07 -4.05 24.27
CA LEU A 13 12.95 -3.56 22.91
C LEU A 13 13.92 -2.39 22.71
N ASP A 14 14.79 -2.50 21.72
CA ASP A 14 15.55 -1.36 21.22
C ASP A 14 14.70 -0.60 20.20
N ALA A 15 14.31 0.63 20.54
CA ALA A 15 13.46 1.47 19.71
C ALA A 15 14.03 2.88 19.61
N VAL A 16 14.11 3.37 18.38
CA VAL A 16 14.47 4.76 18.09
C VAL A 16 13.24 5.52 17.59
N LEU A 17 13.15 6.79 17.95
CA LEU A 17 12.15 7.69 17.39
C LEU A 17 12.56 8.12 15.99
N THR A 18 11.56 8.22 15.11
CA THR A 18 11.72 8.91 13.82
C THR A 18 11.97 10.39 14.04
N ASP A 19 12.40 11.11 13.01
CA ASP A 19 12.65 12.55 13.11
C ASP A 19 11.40 13.34 13.53
N ALA A 20 10.21 12.92 13.07
CA ALA A 20 8.95 13.48 13.54
C ALA A 20 8.70 13.20 15.03
N GLY A 21 8.99 11.98 15.49
CA GLY A 21 8.89 11.61 16.90
C GLY A 21 9.87 12.40 17.77
N ARG A 22 11.12 12.58 17.33
CA ARG A 22 12.12 13.41 18.02
C ARG A 22 11.68 14.87 18.11
N ARG A 23 11.15 15.45 17.04
CA ARG A 23 10.60 16.81 17.03
C ARG A 23 9.46 16.96 18.02
N ALA A 24 8.55 15.97 18.08
CA ALA A 24 7.44 15.98 19.03
C ALA A 24 7.93 15.89 20.48
N LEU A 25 8.88 15.01 20.78
CA LEU A 25 9.49 14.90 22.11
C LEU A 25 10.24 16.18 22.51
N ALA A 26 10.96 16.79 21.57
CA ALA A 26 11.75 18.01 21.81
C ALA A 26 10.90 19.25 22.14
N ARG A 27 9.60 19.26 21.81
CA ARG A 27 8.69 20.36 22.20
C ARG A 27 8.50 20.46 23.70
N ASN A 28 8.67 19.35 24.43
CA ASN A 28 8.57 19.26 25.89
C ASN A 28 7.33 19.97 26.50
N ASP A 29 6.21 19.93 25.77
CA ASP A 29 4.94 20.56 26.13
C ASP A 29 3.93 19.56 26.71
N GLY A 30 4.36 18.32 26.95
CA GLY A 30 3.51 17.22 27.42
C GLY A 30 2.63 16.58 26.33
N SER A 31 2.72 17.02 25.07
CA SER A 31 1.92 16.47 23.97
C SER A 31 2.40 15.11 23.46
N PHE A 32 3.64 14.72 23.78
CA PHE A 32 4.22 13.46 23.32
C PHE A 32 3.68 12.26 24.13
N SER A 33 2.84 11.44 23.51
CA SER A 33 2.33 10.19 24.09
C SER A 33 2.17 9.12 23.00
N ILE A 34 2.58 7.89 23.32
CA ILE A 34 2.44 6.72 22.44
C ILE A 34 1.15 5.99 22.83
N PHE A 35 0.11 6.11 22.01
CA PHE A 35 -1.22 5.51 22.28
C PHE A 35 -1.63 4.47 21.22
N LYS A 36 -0.86 4.31 20.16
CA LYS A 36 -1.09 3.33 19.08
C LYS A 36 0.23 2.70 18.67
N PHE A 37 0.19 1.42 18.36
CA PHE A 37 1.30 0.65 17.80
C PHE A 37 0.78 -0.28 16.71
N ALA A 38 1.69 -0.76 15.85
CA ALA A 38 1.41 -1.78 14.86
C ALA A 38 2.64 -2.68 14.73
N PHE A 39 2.43 -3.96 14.49
CA PHE A 39 3.49 -4.94 14.25
C PHE A 39 3.63 -5.25 12.76
N SER A 40 4.79 -5.77 12.38
CA SER A 40 5.12 -6.18 11.01
C SER A 40 6.10 -7.35 11.04
N ASP A 41 6.04 -8.18 10.01
CA ASP A 41 6.82 -9.39 9.80
C ASP A 41 7.53 -9.38 8.43
N GLU A 42 7.79 -8.18 7.87
CA GLU A 42 8.32 -8.01 6.50
C GLU A 42 9.71 -8.62 6.26
N GLU A 43 10.39 -9.04 7.33
CA GLU A 43 11.72 -9.65 7.36
C GLU A 43 11.66 -11.18 7.39
N VAL A 44 10.46 -11.74 7.53
CA VAL A 44 10.22 -13.18 7.53
C VAL A 44 10.01 -13.66 6.10
N ASP A 45 10.99 -14.39 5.56
CA ASP A 45 10.83 -15.08 4.27
C ASP A 45 9.99 -16.37 4.43
N TYR A 46 8.68 -16.22 4.25
CA TYR A 46 7.74 -17.35 4.23
C TYR A 46 7.95 -18.33 3.06
N GLY A 47 8.76 -17.98 2.05
CA GLY A 47 9.14 -18.88 0.96
C GLY A 47 9.89 -20.12 1.45
N HIS A 48 10.57 -20.04 2.60
CA HIS A 48 11.18 -21.21 3.25
C HIS A 48 10.14 -22.27 3.65
N ILE A 49 8.92 -21.88 4.03
CA ILE A 49 7.85 -22.82 4.37
C ILE A 49 7.35 -23.52 3.12
N VAL A 50 7.21 -22.79 2.00
CA VAL A 50 6.75 -23.34 0.72
C VAL A 50 7.77 -24.36 0.18
N ASN A 51 9.06 -24.06 0.27
CA ASN A 51 10.12 -24.88 -0.32
C ASN A 51 10.53 -26.08 0.54
N PHE A 52 10.52 -25.96 1.88
CA PHE A 52 11.05 -26.98 2.80
C PHE A 52 10.00 -27.59 3.73
N GLY A 53 8.73 -27.17 3.60
CA GLY A 53 7.65 -27.57 4.50
C GLY A 53 7.70 -26.87 5.86
N ARG A 54 6.65 -27.00 6.67
CA ARG A 54 6.50 -26.26 7.94
C ARG A 54 7.58 -26.56 8.96
N THR A 55 7.99 -27.83 9.08
CA THR A 55 8.94 -28.26 10.14
C THR A 55 10.34 -27.72 9.91
N VAL A 56 10.87 -27.84 8.69
CA VAL A 56 12.22 -27.36 8.36
C VAL A 56 12.19 -25.87 8.01
N GLY A 57 11.12 -25.39 7.36
CA GLY A 57 10.97 -23.99 6.99
C GLY A 57 10.97 -23.05 8.19
N LYS A 58 10.30 -23.41 9.30
CA LYS A 58 10.29 -22.57 10.52
C LYS A 58 11.69 -22.43 11.12
N GLU A 59 12.44 -23.53 11.22
CA GLU A 59 13.80 -23.54 11.78
C GLU A 59 14.74 -22.71 10.92
N LYS A 60 14.53 -22.76 9.60
CA LYS A 60 15.29 -21.99 8.64
C LYS A 60 14.99 -20.49 8.71
N ILE A 61 13.72 -20.11 8.91
CA ILE A 61 13.35 -18.72 9.19
C ILE A 61 14.04 -18.24 10.47
N GLU A 62 13.89 -18.96 11.58
CA GLU A 62 14.47 -18.57 12.88
C GLU A 62 16.00 -18.39 12.82
N LYS A 63 16.69 -19.20 12.01
CA LYS A 63 18.15 -19.15 11.87
C LYS A 63 18.65 -18.12 10.86
N ASN A 64 17.83 -17.77 9.86
CA ASN A 64 18.24 -16.91 8.76
C ASN A 64 17.73 -15.48 8.88
N THR A 65 16.67 -15.23 9.66
CA THR A 65 16.18 -13.86 9.87
C THR A 65 17.28 -13.04 10.53
N PRO A 66 17.77 -11.97 9.88
CA PRO A 66 18.86 -11.16 10.42
C PRO A 66 18.42 -10.44 11.69
N ILE A 67 19.38 -10.16 12.57
CA ILE A 67 19.16 -9.23 13.68
C ILE A 67 19.13 -7.82 13.09
N LEU A 68 18.06 -7.08 13.38
CA LEU A 68 17.84 -5.75 12.82
C LEU A 68 17.95 -4.67 13.88
N GLU A 69 18.49 -3.54 13.45
CA GLU A 69 18.55 -2.32 14.24
C GLU A 69 17.37 -1.41 13.91
N ALA A 70 17.03 -0.52 14.83
CA ALA A 70 15.93 0.39 14.63
C ALA A 70 16.34 1.53 13.66
N SER A 71 15.62 1.68 12.55
CA SER A 71 15.80 2.81 11.62
C SER A 71 15.00 4.04 12.05
N THR A 72 15.57 5.21 11.81
CA THR A 72 14.97 6.51 12.12
C THR A 72 14.17 7.08 10.96
N GLN A 73 14.32 6.51 9.76
CA GLN A 73 13.59 6.92 8.57
C GLN A 73 12.20 6.26 8.53
N GLY A 74 11.16 7.05 8.81
CA GLY A 74 9.78 6.56 8.86
C GLY A 74 9.30 5.90 7.55
N ASN A 75 9.76 6.40 6.40
CA ASN A 75 9.37 5.88 5.09
C ASN A 75 9.94 4.48 4.78
N LEU A 76 10.98 4.06 5.48
CA LEU A 76 11.61 2.75 5.31
C LEU A 76 11.24 1.77 6.43
N ALA A 77 10.54 2.21 7.47
CA ALA A 77 10.44 1.46 8.70
C ALA A 77 9.38 0.35 8.71
N GLN A 78 8.20 0.58 8.10
CA GLN A 78 7.09 -0.39 8.17
C GLN A 78 6.17 -0.27 6.95
N LYS A 79 6.29 -1.20 6.00
CA LYS A 79 5.44 -1.20 4.78
C LYS A 79 4.21 -2.08 4.94
N TYR A 80 4.37 -3.29 5.46
CA TYR A 80 3.29 -4.28 5.57
C TYR A 80 2.94 -4.54 7.03
N ARG A 81 1.79 -4.03 7.49
CA ARG A 81 1.35 -4.15 8.88
C ARG A 81 0.55 -5.42 9.09
N LEU A 82 0.81 -6.10 10.21
CA LEU A 82 -0.02 -7.21 10.66
C LEU A 82 -1.43 -6.72 11.00
N ARG A 83 -2.42 -7.56 10.68
CA ARG A 83 -3.84 -7.32 10.96
C ARG A 83 -4.34 -8.33 11.98
N SER A 84 -5.05 -7.84 12.99
CA SER A 84 -5.78 -8.70 13.93
C SER A 84 -7.12 -9.06 13.31
N VAL A 85 -7.43 -10.36 13.24
CA VAL A 85 -8.70 -10.89 12.76
C VAL A 85 -9.27 -11.79 13.85
N ASN A 86 -10.56 -11.67 14.16
CA ASN A 86 -11.20 -12.44 15.22
C ASN A 86 -11.71 -13.80 14.71
N ASN A 87 -10.91 -14.50 13.92
CA ASN A 87 -11.26 -15.80 13.36
C ASN A 87 -10.04 -16.74 13.38
N ASP A 88 -10.08 -17.71 14.29
CA ASP A 88 -9.02 -18.73 14.44
C ASP A 88 -9.04 -19.79 13.30
N SER A 89 -10.17 -19.92 12.61
CA SER A 89 -10.31 -20.82 11.44
C SER A 89 -9.93 -20.14 10.12
N LEU A 90 -9.40 -18.92 10.16
CA LEU A 90 -8.95 -18.20 8.97
C LEU A 90 -7.76 -18.92 8.34
N THR A 91 -7.95 -19.40 7.11
CA THR A 91 -6.92 -20.13 6.36
C THR A 91 -6.35 -19.34 5.19
N ARG A 92 -6.97 -18.19 4.85
CA ARG A 92 -6.71 -17.44 3.63
C ARG A 92 -6.88 -15.95 3.87
N LEU A 93 -6.02 -15.15 3.26
CA LEU A 93 -6.17 -13.71 3.19
C LEU A 93 -6.65 -13.29 1.80
N PRO A 94 -7.43 -12.22 1.71
CA PRO A 94 -7.86 -11.66 0.44
C PRO A 94 -6.70 -10.98 -0.30
N ILE A 95 -6.82 -10.94 -1.62
CA ILE A 95 -5.97 -10.15 -2.50
C ILE A 95 -6.83 -9.14 -3.26
N ILE A 96 -6.23 -8.03 -3.70
CA ILE A 96 -6.90 -7.13 -4.64
C ILE A 96 -6.51 -7.57 -6.05
N SER A 97 -7.52 -7.77 -6.90
CA SER A 97 -7.36 -8.04 -8.32
C SER A 97 -7.85 -6.85 -9.13
N LEU A 98 -7.19 -6.61 -10.26
CA LEU A 98 -7.59 -5.57 -11.21
C LEU A 98 -8.44 -6.21 -12.31
N GLU A 99 -9.67 -5.74 -12.48
CA GLU A 99 -10.57 -6.22 -13.55
C GLU A 99 -10.39 -5.46 -14.86
N THR A 100 -9.63 -4.37 -14.85
CA THR A 100 -9.32 -3.59 -16.03
C THR A 100 -8.11 -4.18 -16.74
N ASP A 101 -8.25 -4.50 -18.02
CA ASP A 101 -7.15 -4.98 -18.85
C ASP A 101 -6.05 -3.91 -18.94
N LEU A 102 -4.98 -4.12 -18.17
CA LEU A 102 -3.74 -3.36 -18.28
C LEU A 102 -2.70 -4.20 -19.00
N THR A 103 -2.11 -3.67 -20.06
CA THR A 103 -0.99 -4.31 -20.74
C THR A 103 0.23 -4.26 -19.81
N SER A 104 0.68 -5.42 -19.32
CA SER A 104 1.88 -5.51 -18.45
C SER A 104 1.80 -4.70 -17.14
N ASN A 105 0.60 -4.60 -16.54
CA ASN A 105 0.34 -3.77 -15.35
C ASN A 105 0.69 -2.28 -15.53
N ILE A 106 0.57 -1.79 -16.77
CA ILE A 106 0.78 -0.39 -17.13
C ILE A 106 -0.56 0.20 -17.59
N LEU A 107 -0.94 1.31 -16.96
CA LEU A 107 -2.00 2.19 -17.42
C LEU A 107 -1.41 3.33 -18.23
N SER A 108 -1.67 3.37 -19.54
CA SER A 108 -1.23 4.47 -20.41
C SER A 108 -2.30 5.57 -20.46
N LEU A 109 -1.93 6.79 -20.09
CA LEU A 109 -2.74 8.00 -20.19
C LEU A 109 -2.05 9.03 -21.08
N SER A 110 -2.83 9.94 -21.66
CA SER A 110 -2.31 11.09 -22.40
C SER A 110 -2.55 12.40 -21.68
N ARG A 111 -1.68 13.38 -21.93
CA ARG A 111 -1.95 14.77 -21.56
C ARG A 111 -3.07 15.35 -22.42
N SER A 112 -3.87 16.24 -21.81
CA SER A 112 -4.89 16.99 -22.55
C SER A 112 -4.24 17.85 -23.63
N GLY A 113 -4.65 17.66 -24.89
CA GLY A 113 -4.16 18.45 -26.04
C GLY A 113 -3.08 17.80 -26.89
N THR A 114 -2.62 16.57 -26.56
CA THR A 114 -1.72 15.81 -27.44
C THR A 114 -2.52 14.91 -28.39
N ASN A 115 -2.15 14.86 -29.67
CA ASN A 115 -2.78 13.97 -30.67
C ASN A 115 -2.26 12.53 -30.51
N THR A 116 -2.53 11.91 -29.36
CA THR A 116 -2.13 10.54 -29.07
C THR A 116 -3.37 9.64 -28.96
N THR A 117 -3.19 8.34 -29.26
CA THR A 117 -4.26 7.33 -29.21
C THR A 117 -4.62 6.92 -27.77
N SER A 118 -3.82 7.35 -26.78
CA SER A 118 -4.06 7.05 -25.36
C SER A 118 -5.13 7.99 -24.80
N PRO A 119 -6.02 7.49 -23.92
CA PRO A 119 -7.08 8.33 -23.36
C PRO A 119 -6.54 9.23 -22.24
N THR A 120 -7.15 10.41 -22.05
CA THR A 120 -6.79 11.33 -20.95
C THR A 120 -7.34 10.87 -19.59
N ASN A 121 -8.32 9.98 -19.61
CA ASN A 121 -8.91 9.35 -18.44
C ASN A 121 -9.18 7.87 -18.69
N LYS A 122 -9.20 7.07 -17.62
CA LYS A 122 -9.55 5.65 -17.70
C LYS A 122 -10.30 5.22 -16.46
N LEU A 123 -11.40 4.51 -16.67
CA LEU A 123 -12.11 3.81 -15.60
C LEU A 123 -11.30 2.59 -15.19
N ILE A 124 -11.02 2.49 -13.90
CA ILE A 124 -10.34 1.39 -13.23
C ILE A 124 -11.33 0.69 -12.33
N ARG A 125 -11.45 -0.61 -12.51
CA ARG A 125 -12.25 -1.52 -11.67
C ARG A 125 -11.35 -2.51 -10.99
N LEU A 126 -11.58 -2.70 -9.71
CA LEU A 126 -10.82 -3.60 -8.88
C LEU A 126 -11.77 -4.30 -7.93
N SER A 127 -11.46 -5.57 -7.67
CA SER A 127 -12.24 -6.42 -6.81
C SER A 127 -11.34 -7.13 -5.82
N GLN A 128 -11.88 -7.32 -4.63
CA GLN A 128 -11.28 -8.15 -3.61
C GLN A 128 -11.59 -9.61 -3.93
N VAL A 129 -10.56 -10.44 -4.02
CA VAL A 129 -10.68 -11.84 -4.42
C VAL A 129 -10.05 -12.73 -3.35
N ILE A 130 -10.64 -13.90 -3.14
CA ILE A 130 -10.06 -14.96 -2.31
C ILE A 130 -9.69 -16.11 -3.23
N GLN A 131 -8.52 -16.69 -3.01
CA GLN A 131 -8.10 -17.87 -3.77
C GLN A 131 -8.87 -19.12 -3.28
N GLY A 132 -9.67 -19.71 -4.17
CA GLY A 132 -10.39 -20.96 -3.94
C GLY A 132 -11.89 -20.80 -3.67
N ALA A 133 -12.52 -21.86 -3.15
CA ALA A 133 -13.94 -21.86 -2.81
C ALA A 133 -14.18 -21.35 -1.38
N GLY A 134 -15.18 -20.48 -1.19
CA GLY A 134 -15.60 -19.99 0.11
C GLY A 134 -16.18 -18.57 0.07
N THR A 135 -16.56 -18.07 1.24
CA THR A 135 -16.98 -16.68 1.45
C THR A 135 -15.90 -15.91 2.20
N MET A 136 -15.81 -14.61 1.95
CA MET A 136 -14.93 -13.71 2.69
C MET A 136 -15.39 -13.55 4.14
N ASP A 137 -14.41 -13.51 5.03
CA ASP A 137 -14.65 -13.12 6.42
C ASP A 137 -15.06 -11.64 6.47
N PRO A 138 -16.18 -11.30 7.12
CA PRO A 138 -16.64 -9.91 7.23
C PRO A 138 -15.62 -8.96 7.87
N ASP A 139 -14.73 -9.45 8.75
CA ASP A 139 -13.64 -8.64 9.33
C ASP A 139 -12.60 -8.24 8.27
N LEU A 140 -12.51 -9.00 7.17
CA LEU A 140 -11.59 -8.78 6.06
C LEU A 140 -12.27 -8.15 4.85
N THR A 141 -13.59 -7.98 4.82
CA THR A 141 -14.27 -7.28 3.73
C THR A 141 -14.00 -5.77 3.82
N ASP A 142 -13.51 -5.18 2.73
CA ASP A 142 -13.21 -3.74 2.66
C ASP A 142 -14.44 -2.92 2.26
N PHE A 143 -14.90 -2.01 3.12
CA PHE A 143 -15.92 -1.02 2.76
C PHE A 143 -15.35 0.26 2.17
N SER A 144 -14.04 0.43 2.27
CA SER A 144 -13.33 1.58 1.71
C SER A 144 -11.91 1.20 1.34
N PHE A 145 -11.41 1.84 0.31
CA PHE A 145 -10.06 1.66 -0.20
C PHE A 145 -9.31 2.98 -0.10
N ARG A 146 -8.05 2.88 0.30
CA ARG A 146 -7.11 3.99 0.30
C ARG A 146 -6.24 3.90 -0.95
N ILE A 147 -6.25 4.96 -1.74
CA ILE A 147 -5.46 5.12 -2.95
C ILE A 147 -4.42 6.20 -2.73
N VAL A 148 -3.18 5.92 -3.13
CA VAL A 148 -2.06 6.83 -3.00
C VAL A 148 -1.39 6.96 -4.36
N MET A 149 -1.32 8.19 -4.87
CA MET A 149 -0.76 8.52 -6.19
C MET A 149 -0.16 9.93 -6.21
N ASP A 150 0.55 10.27 -7.29
CA ASP A 150 1.14 11.60 -7.49
C ASP A 150 0.08 12.66 -7.79
N ASN A 151 0.07 13.76 -7.02
CA ASN A 151 -0.92 14.84 -7.11
C ASN A 151 -0.67 15.79 -8.30
N LEU A 152 0.56 15.86 -8.80
CA LEU A 152 0.95 16.81 -9.85
C LEU A 152 0.32 16.41 -11.18
N PHE A 153 0.41 15.12 -11.49
CA PHE A 153 -0.02 14.59 -12.79
C PHE A 153 -1.36 13.85 -12.76
N LEU A 154 -1.79 13.34 -11.61
CA LEU A 154 -2.95 12.46 -11.52
C LEU A 154 -4.00 13.01 -10.56
N THR A 155 -5.25 12.73 -10.88
CA THR A 155 -6.39 13.00 -10.00
C THR A 155 -7.48 11.97 -10.23
N ILE A 156 -8.38 11.83 -9.26
CA ILE A 156 -9.55 10.97 -9.37
C ILE A 156 -10.74 11.83 -9.78
N ALA A 157 -11.47 11.41 -10.82
CA ALA A 157 -12.57 12.19 -11.36
C ALA A 157 -13.61 12.53 -10.29
N GLY A 158 -13.90 13.83 -10.13
CA GLY A 158 -14.93 14.32 -9.21
C GLY A 158 -14.58 14.24 -7.72
N ARG A 159 -13.30 14.02 -7.37
CA ARG A 159 -12.84 13.93 -5.97
C ARG A 159 -11.65 14.87 -5.72
N VAL A 160 -11.58 15.37 -4.50
CA VAL A 160 -10.43 16.11 -3.97
C VAL A 160 -9.65 15.15 -3.06
N PRO A 161 -8.30 15.18 -3.03
CA PRO A 161 -7.53 14.36 -2.11
C PRO A 161 -7.83 14.71 -0.66
N ASP A 162 -7.86 13.69 0.21
CA ASP A 162 -8.05 13.87 1.66
C ASP A 162 -6.84 14.56 2.29
N SER A 163 -5.66 14.22 1.80
CA SER A 163 -4.39 14.82 2.23
C SER A 163 -3.37 14.78 1.11
N VAL A 164 -2.53 15.80 1.04
CA VAL A 164 -1.35 15.84 0.16
C VAL A 164 -0.13 16.04 1.05
N ASP A 165 0.84 15.14 0.92
CA ASP A 165 2.10 15.19 1.67
C ASP A 165 3.09 16.21 1.06
N GLU A 166 4.17 16.53 1.78
CA GLU A 166 5.25 17.44 1.34
C GLU A 166 5.86 17.01 -0.01
N ASN A 167 5.84 15.71 -0.30
CA ASN A 167 6.32 15.12 -1.56
C ASN A 167 5.29 15.16 -2.70
N ASN A 168 4.17 15.91 -2.56
CA ASN A 168 3.07 15.96 -3.52
C ASN A 168 2.41 14.60 -3.80
N ILE A 169 2.38 13.73 -2.80
CA ILE A 169 1.66 12.45 -2.87
C ILE A 169 0.26 12.69 -2.32
N ALA A 170 -0.75 12.49 -3.17
CA ALA A 170 -2.16 12.58 -2.81
C ALA A 170 -2.67 11.24 -2.26
N THR A 171 -3.39 11.30 -1.14
CA THR A 171 -4.12 10.18 -0.56
C THR A 171 -5.62 10.40 -0.72
N TYR A 172 -6.32 9.38 -1.19
CA TYR A 172 -7.77 9.36 -1.37
C TYR A 172 -8.36 8.16 -0.62
N THR A 173 -9.47 8.37 0.07
CA THR A 173 -10.28 7.33 0.68
C THR A 173 -11.60 7.25 -0.07
N ILE A 174 -11.84 6.12 -0.74
CA ILE A 174 -13.04 5.93 -1.55
C ILE A 174 -13.83 4.74 -1.00
N GLU A 175 -15.13 4.95 -0.83
CA GLU A 175 -16.06 3.89 -0.46
C GLU A 175 -16.16 2.84 -1.56
N ALA A 176 -16.34 1.58 -1.16
CA ALA A 176 -16.58 0.49 -2.08
C ALA A 176 -17.89 0.69 -2.86
N ASP A 177 -17.99 0.08 -4.03
CA ASP A 177 -19.21 0.03 -4.82
C ASP A 177 -20.32 -0.69 -4.03
N PRO A 178 -21.59 -0.27 -4.14
CA PRO A 178 -22.68 -0.73 -3.27
C PRO A 178 -23.10 -2.20 -3.48
N THR A 179 -22.46 -2.91 -4.40
CA THR A 179 -22.81 -4.30 -4.73
C THR A 179 -21.83 -5.25 -4.07
N ILE A 180 -22.30 -5.95 -3.04
CA ILE A 180 -21.56 -7.05 -2.42
C ILE A 180 -21.95 -8.33 -3.17
N THR A 181 -20.96 -9.08 -3.67
CA THR A 181 -21.22 -10.35 -4.36
C THR A 181 -21.70 -11.41 -3.36
N SER A 182 -22.24 -12.53 -3.85
CA SER A 182 -22.63 -13.67 -3.01
C SER A 182 -21.47 -14.28 -2.19
N GLN A 183 -20.22 -13.87 -2.44
CA GLN A 183 -19.03 -14.30 -1.72
C GLN A 183 -18.54 -13.28 -0.69
N ASN A 184 -19.32 -12.23 -0.38
CA ASN A 184 -18.92 -11.10 0.46
C ASN A 184 -17.68 -10.35 -0.05
N THR A 185 -17.45 -10.35 -1.36
CA THR A 185 -16.35 -9.58 -1.95
C THR A 185 -16.76 -8.13 -2.17
N SER A 186 -15.80 -7.24 -1.91
CA SER A 186 -15.92 -5.82 -2.19
C SER A 186 -15.30 -5.48 -3.55
N SER A 187 -15.82 -4.45 -4.20
CA SER A 187 -15.27 -3.91 -5.44
C SER A 187 -15.26 -2.39 -5.39
N LEU A 188 -14.41 -1.78 -6.20
CA LEU A 188 -14.36 -0.34 -6.34
C LEU A 188 -14.15 0.03 -7.81
N SER A 189 -14.94 0.98 -8.28
CA SER A 189 -14.82 1.61 -9.58
C SER A 189 -14.39 3.06 -9.41
N MET A 190 -13.25 3.43 -9.99
CA MET A 190 -12.76 4.81 -9.98
C MET A 190 -12.20 5.23 -11.34
N THR A 191 -12.37 6.48 -11.71
CA THR A 191 -11.78 7.02 -12.95
C THR A 191 -10.53 7.82 -12.62
N ILE A 192 -9.38 7.34 -13.07
CA ILE A 192 -8.11 8.08 -12.98
C ILE A 192 -8.05 9.03 -14.17
N VAL A 193 -7.68 10.28 -13.91
CA VAL A 193 -7.57 11.35 -14.90
C VAL A 193 -6.16 11.91 -14.88
N CYS A 194 -5.56 12.06 -16.06
CA CYS A 194 -4.34 12.85 -16.21
C CYS A 194 -4.69 14.33 -16.12
N ARG A 195 -4.11 15.04 -15.16
CA ARG A 195 -4.23 16.49 -15.05
C ARG A 195 -3.52 17.15 -16.24
N SER A 196 -3.99 18.33 -16.61
CA SER A 196 -3.25 19.19 -17.53
C SER A 196 -1.95 19.65 -16.87
N ALA A 197 -0.82 19.15 -17.36
CA ALA A 197 0.52 19.63 -17.00
C ALA A 197 1.07 20.54 -18.11
N SER A 198 1.92 21.51 -17.75
CA SER A 198 2.69 22.28 -18.73
C SER A 198 3.83 21.46 -19.33
N ASP A 199 4.36 21.88 -20.48
CA ASP A 199 5.49 21.19 -21.12
C ASP A 199 6.77 21.28 -20.28
N ASP A 200 6.99 22.37 -19.55
CA ASP A 200 8.12 22.52 -18.63
C ASP A 200 8.05 21.51 -17.48
N LEU A 201 6.87 21.34 -16.88
CA LEU A 201 6.65 20.38 -15.81
C LEU A 201 6.84 18.95 -16.34
N PHE A 202 6.26 18.64 -17.50
CA PHE A 202 6.42 17.32 -18.10
C PHE A 202 7.88 17.00 -18.43
N THR A 203 8.61 17.96 -19.00
CA THR A 203 10.03 17.82 -19.32
C THR A 203 10.89 17.64 -18.08
N SER A 204 10.50 18.20 -16.95
CA SER A 204 11.22 18.06 -15.68
C SER A 204 11.05 16.67 -15.05
N TYR A 205 9.91 16.01 -15.28
CA TYR A 205 9.57 14.73 -14.66
C TYR A 205 9.61 13.53 -15.63
N LYS A 206 9.91 13.75 -16.92
CA LYS A 206 10.01 12.66 -17.90
C LYS A 206 11.26 11.82 -17.69
N GLN A 207 11.18 10.56 -18.08
CA GLN A 207 12.34 9.68 -18.05
C GLN A 207 13.38 10.12 -19.09
N VAL A 208 14.66 10.00 -18.74
CA VAL A 208 15.76 10.36 -19.65
C VAL A 208 15.67 9.51 -20.91
N GLY A 209 15.60 10.16 -22.07
CA GLY A 209 15.56 9.49 -23.37
C GLY A 209 14.17 9.01 -23.84
N THR A 210 13.10 9.30 -23.11
CA THR A 210 11.72 9.05 -23.56
C THR A 210 10.82 10.25 -23.27
N ASP A 211 9.70 10.37 -23.97
CA ASP A 211 8.66 11.36 -23.68
C ASP A 211 7.56 10.75 -22.80
N ILE A 212 7.98 10.01 -21.76
CA ILE A 212 7.08 9.32 -20.84
C ILE A 212 7.38 9.77 -19.41
N VAL A 213 6.33 10.18 -18.70
CA VAL A 213 6.35 10.35 -17.24
C VAL A 213 5.75 9.08 -16.62
N GLU A 214 6.56 8.36 -15.84
CA GLU A 214 6.10 7.16 -15.13
C GLU A 214 5.79 7.51 -13.67
N LYS A 215 4.60 7.08 -13.23
CA LYS A 215 4.12 7.22 -11.86
C LYS A 215 3.60 5.87 -11.37
N ILE A 216 3.47 5.75 -10.06
CA ILE A 216 2.93 4.54 -9.42
C ILE A 216 1.63 4.93 -8.73
N CYS A 217 0.59 4.15 -8.97
CA CYS A 217 -0.63 4.19 -8.18
C CYS A 217 -0.64 2.97 -7.26
N SER A 218 -0.85 3.21 -5.98
CA SER A 218 -0.95 2.17 -4.97
C SER A 218 -2.31 2.21 -4.29
N ILE A 219 -2.86 1.03 -4.05
CA ILE A 219 -4.23 0.85 -3.57
C ILE A 219 -4.18 -0.17 -2.44
N SER A 220 -4.85 0.17 -1.35
CA SER A 220 -4.91 -0.66 -0.15
C SER A 220 -6.32 -0.74 0.40
N GLY A 221 -6.75 -1.94 0.79
CA GLY A 221 -7.97 -2.16 1.55
C GLY A 221 -7.81 -1.68 2.99
N ILE A 222 -8.80 -0.96 3.52
CA ILE A 222 -8.72 -0.39 4.87
C ILE A 222 -8.88 -1.47 5.96
N ASN A 223 -9.71 -2.48 5.74
CA ASN A 223 -9.97 -3.58 6.67
C ASN A 223 -9.06 -4.78 6.40
N SER A 224 -8.96 -5.21 5.15
CA SER A 224 -8.14 -6.36 4.78
C SER A 224 -6.64 -6.08 4.86
N GLY A 225 -6.22 -4.83 4.63
CA GLY A 225 -4.82 -4.50 4.39
C GLY A 225 -4.26 -5.05 3.07
N ALA A 226 -5.11 -5.67 2.23
CA ALA A 226 -4.71 -6.15 0.92
C ALA A 226 -4.18 -4.98 0.09
N PHE A 227 -3.08 -5.19 -0.61
CA PHE A 227 -2.33 -4.13 -1.29
C PHE A 227 -2.08 -4.51 -2.74
N MET A 228 -2.21 -3.54 -3.63
CA MET A 228 -1.83 -3.66 -5.03
C MET A 228 -1.22 -2.35 -5.50
N SER A 229 -0.26 -2.43 -6.41
CA SER A 229 0.27 -1.26 -7.12
C SER A 229 0.43 -1.56 -8.60
N PHE A 230 0.25 -0.55 -9.42
CA PHE A 230 0.47 -0.62 -10.86
C PHE A 230 1.09 0.68 -11.37
N ARG A 231 1.71 0.59 -12.55
CA ARG A 231 2.40 1.73 -13.16
C ARG A 231 1.44 2.52 -14.02
N ILE A 232 1.61 3.83 -14.02
CA ILE A 232 0.89 4.76 -14.88
C ILE A 232 1.93 5.47 -15.74
N GLN A 233 1.78 5.34 -17.05
CA GLN A 233 2.62 6.02 -18.04
C GLN A 233 1.84 7.15 -18.68
N ILE A 234 2.38 8.35 -18.61
CA ILE A 234 1.78 9.55 -19.17
C ILE A 234 2.61 9.95 -20.39
N VAL A 235 1.94 10.03 -21.53
CA VAL A 235 2.51 10.39 -22.84
C VAL A 235 1.97 11.75 -23.30
#